data_AF-A0A0F2Q3G6-F1
#
_entry.id   AF-A0A0F2Q3G6-F1
#
_cell.length_a   1.000
_cell.length_b   1.000
_cell.length_c   1.000
_cell.angle_alpha   90.00
_cell.angle_beta   90.00
_cell.angle_gamma   90.00
#
_symmetry.space_group_name_H-M   'P 1'
#
loop_
_entity.id
_entity.type
_entity.pdbx_description
1 polymer ?
#
loop_
_entity_poly.entity_id
_entity_poly.type
_entity_poly.pdbx_seq_one_letter_code
_entity_poly.pdbx_strand_id
1 'polypeptide(L)'
;MSWENIKSDIFTLTGVIHDKNADKLFVSLLQEIERKDIDIKRWINIGEITELIPRGTAGVNNYATYGYSLMSMLGGQNHRDYFLFDTEGLRDEFTAICSNTHDRDNYLWKKLYLNEKVCINPKYIKSS
;
A
#
# COMPACT_ATOMS: atom_id res chain seq x y z
N MET A 1 6.22 -16.38 -1.20
CA MET A 1 4.88 -16.78 -1.67
C MET A 1 4.82 -16.25 -3.08
N SER A 2 4.77 -17.10 -4.11
CA SER A 2 4.71 -16.61 -5.50
C SER A 2 3.29 -16.09 -5.74
N TRP A 3 3.15 -14.76 -5.88
CA TRP A 3 1.87 -14.09 -6.16
C TRP A 3 1.37 -14.38 -7.59
N GLU A 4 2.13 -15.12 -8.41
CA GLU A 4 1.77 -15.53 -9.77
C GLU A 4 0.50 -16.38 -9.84
N ASN A 5 0.12 -17.02 -8.73
CA ASN A 5 -1.11 -17.83 -8.64
C ASN A 5 -2.31 -17.05 -8.08
N ILE A 6 -2.15 -15.77 -7.73
CA ILE A 6 -3.28 -14.95 -7.28
C ILE A 6 -4.09 -14.57 -8.51
N LYS A 7 -5.25 -15.20 -8.61
CA LYS A 7 -6.26 -14.84 -9.59
C LYS A 7 -7.02 -13.62 -9.07
N SER A 8 -7.12 -12.62 -9.93
CA SER A 8 -7.96 -11.45 -9.76
C SER A 8 -8.66 -11.22 -11.09
N ASP A 9 -9.95 -10.93 -11.09
CA ASP A 9 -10.70 -10.58 -12.29
C ASP A 9 -10.55 -9.09 -12.61
N ILE A 10 -10.23 -8.26 -11.60
CA ILE A 10 -10.17 -6.80 -11.71
C ILE A 10 -8.74 -6.28 -11.84
N PHE A 11 -7.78 -6.86 -11.13
CA PHE A 11 -6.43 -6.31 -10.98
C PHE A 11 -5.37 -7.12 -11.74
N THR A 12 -4.30 -6.42 -12.14
CA THR A 12 -3.08 -7.01 -12.69
C THR A 12 -1.92 -6.83 -11.73
N LEU A 13 -1.10 -7.88 -11.58
CA LEU A 13 0.07 -7.89 -10.68
C LEU A 13 1.40 -7.74 -11.43
N THR A 14 1.39 -7.55 -12.76
CA THR A 14 2.58 -7.51 -13.62
C THR A 14 3.61 -6.42 -13.21
N GLY A 15 3.22 -5.45 -12.39
CA GLY A 15 4.10 -4.39 -11.85
C GLY A 15 4.50 -4.56 -10.39
N VAL A 16 4.26 -5.70 -9.75
CA VAL A 16 4.57 -5.96 -8.33
C VAL A 16 5.67 -7.03 -8.24
N ILE A 17 6.93 -6.60 -8.18
CA ILE A 17 8.08 -7.48 -8.46
C ILE A 17 9.08 -7.70 -7.30
N HIS A 18 8.98 -6.93 -6.21
CA HIS A 18 10.06 -6.89 -5.20
C HIS A 18 9.91 -7.87 -4.02
N ASP A 19 8.75 -8.54 -3.87
CA ASP A 19 8.40 -9.48 -2.79
C ASP A 19 8.74 -8.99 -1.36
N LYS A 20 8.75 -7.67 -1.15
CA LYS A 20 8.91 -7.03 0.16
C LYS A 20 7.54 -6.89 0.81
N ASN A 21 7.53 -6.75 2.14
CA ASN A 21 6.30 -6.64 2.92
C ASN A 21 5.34 -5.53 2.40
N ALA A 22 5.87 -4.41 1.91
CA ALA A 22 5.07 -3.37 1.26
C ALA A 22 4.29 -3.90 0.05
N ASP A 23 4.94 -4.70 -0.80
CA ASP A 23 4.36 -5.29 -2.00
C ASP A 23 3.29 -6.34 -1.62
N LYS A 24 3.57 -7.14 -0.57
CA LYS A 24 2.63 -8.15 -0.06
C LYS A 24 1.37 -7.51 0.53
N LEU A 25 1.54 -6.40 1.25
CA LEU A 25 0.43 -5.60 1.77
C LEU A 25 -0.40 -5.02 0.63
N PHE A 26 0.24 -4.51 -0.42
CA PHE A 26 -0.46 -4.00 -1.59
C PHE A 26 -1.29 -5.08 -2.29
N VAL A 27 -0.71 -6.26 -2.54
CA VAL A 27 -1.47 -7.38 -3.14
C VAL A 27 -2.63 -7.80 -2.25
N SER A 28 -2.43 -7.86 -0.94
CA SER A 28 -3.50 -8.17 0.01
C SER A 28 -4.62 -7.13 -0.02
N LEU A 29 -4.28 -5.84 -0.19
CA LEU A 29 -5.26 -4.77 -0.33
C LEU A 29 -6.09 -4.93 -1.59
N LEU A 30 -5.48 -5.24 -2.74
CA LEU A 30 -6.20 -5.48 -3.99
C LEU A 30 -7.20 -6.64 -3.85
N GLN A 31 -6.78 -7.73 -3.21
CA GLN A 31 -7.67 -8.87 -2.93
C GLN A 31 -8.84 -8.49 -2.03
N GLU A 32 -8.60 -7.69 -0.98
CA GLU A 32 -9.68 -7.24 -0.08
C GLU A 32 -10.65 -6.26 -0.76
N ILE A 33 -10.15 -5.38 -1.63
CA ILE A 33 -10.98 -4.47 -2.43
C ILE A 33 -11.91 -5.28 -3.34
N GLU A 34 -11.36 -6.24 -4.09
CA GLU A 34 -12.15 -7.11 -4.98
C GLU A 34 -13.14 -7.99 -4.20
N ARG A 35 -12.68 -8.63 -3.11
CA ARG A 35 -13.51 -9.52 -2.28
C ARG A 35 -14.70 -8.79 -1.64
N LYS A 36 -14.52 -7.51 -1.29
CA LYS A 36 -15.56 -6.69 -0.65
C LYS A 36 -16.35 -5.83 -1.65
N ASP A 37 -16.08 -5.97 -2.95
CA ASP A 37 -16.70 -5.16 -4.02
C ASP A 37 -16.59 -3.65 -3.76
N ILE A 38 -15.41 -3.21 -3.31
CA ILE A 38 -15.12 -1.80 -3.08
C ILE A 38 -14.83 -1.14 -4.44
N ASP A 39 -15.47 0.01 -4.70
CA ASP A 39 -15.22 0.80 -5.91
C ASP A 39 -13.73 1.13 -6.06
N ILE A 40 -13.10 0.55 -7.07
CA ILE A 40 -11.67 0.64 -7.37
C ILE A 40 -11.22 2.05 -7.78
N LYS A 41 -12.15 2.90 -8.20
CA LYS A 41 -11.85 4.28 -8.63
C LYS A 41 -12.02 5.29 -7.50
N ARG A 42 -12.55 4.87 -6.35
CA ARG A 42 -12.79 5.78 -5.24
C ARG A 42 -11.48 6.16 -4.54
N TRP A 43 -11.46 7.37 -4.00
CA TRP A 43 -10.43 7.81 -3.06
C TRP A 43 -10.69 7.15 -1.70
N ILE A 44 -9.70 6.44 -1.17
CA ILE A 44 -9.75 5.72 0.11
C ILE A 44 -8.78 6.41 1.05
N ASN A 45 -9.18 6.60 2.30
CA ASN A 45 -8.28 7.16 3.30
C ASN A 45 -7.28 6.10 3.83
N ILE A 46 -6.11 6.53 4.29
CA ILE A 46 -5.08 5.60 4.81
C ILE A 46 -5.60 4.80 6.03
N GLY A 47 -6.48 5.37 6.86
CA GLY A 47 -7.15 4.66 7.94
C GLY A 47 -7.94 3.44 7.45
N GLU A 48 -8.78 3.62 6.44
CA GLU A 48 -9.56 2.56 5.79
C GLU A 48 -8.64 1.48 5.20
N ILE A 49 -7.51 1.86 4.60
CA ILE A 49 -6.49 0.90 4.15
C ILE A 49 -6.02 0.04 5.32
N THR A 50 -5.75 0.63 6.49
CA THR A 50 -5.27 -0.12 7.66
C THR A 50 -6.33 -1.04 8.29
N GLU A 51 -7.61 -0.76 8.05
CA GLU A 51 -8.72 -1.65 8.42
C GLU A 51 -8.87 -2.83 7.45
N LEU A 52 -8.61 -2.61 6.16
CA LEU A 52 -8.63 -3.66 5.13
C LEU A 52 -7.42 -4.60 5.26
N ILE A 53 -6.24 -4.04 5.52
CA ILE A 53 -4.99 -4.78 5.67
C ILE A 53 -4.35 -4.52 7.04
N PRO A 54 -4.98 -5.00 8.14
CA PRO A 54 -4.46 -4.76 9.49
C PRO A 54 -3.13 -5.49 9.73
N ARG A 55 -2.48 -5.15 10.84
CA ARG A 55 -1.29 -5.89 11.31
C ARG A 55 -1.60 -7.38 11.39
N GLY A 56 -0.69 -8.20 10.87
CA GLY A 56 -0.87 -9.65 10.69
C GLY A 56 -1.15 -10.04 9.24
N THR A 57 -1.69 -9.14 8.42
CA THR A 57 -1.86 -9.35 6.99
C THR A 57 -0.52 -9.67 6.32
N ALA A 58 -0.54 -10.64 5.39
CA ALA A 58 0.64 -11.17 4.72
C ALA A 58 1.77 -11.64 5.66
N GLY A 59 1.43 -12.01 6.91
CA GLY A 59 2.40 -12.45 7.92
C GLY A 59 3.20 -11.31 8.57
N VAL A 60 2.83 -10.04 8.33
CA VAL A 60 3.52 -8.87 8.89
C VAL A 60 3.00 -8.59 10.31
N ASN A 61 3.51 -9.36 11.27
CA ASN A 61 3.00 -9.38 12.65
C ASN A 61 3.63 -8.32 13.58
N ASN A 62 4.89 -7.96 13.35
CA ASN A 62 5.58 -6.95 14.16
C ASN A 62 5.04 -5.55 13.81
N TYR A 63 4.66 -4.76 14.82
CA TYR A 63 4.04 -3.46 14.60
C TYR A 63 4.97 -2.47 13.88
N ALA A 64 6.23 -2.37 14.30
CA ALA A 64 7.20 -1.48 13.65
C ALA A 64 7.45 -1.89 12.20
N THR A 65 7.54 -3.20 11.93
CA THR A 65 7.65 -3.72 10.57
C THR A 65 6.41 -3.43 9.75
N TYR A 66 5.21 -3.60 10.32
CA TYR A 66 3.94 -3.26 9.66
C TYR A 66 3.89 -1.79 9.29
N GLY A 67 4.16 -0.90 10.24
CA GLY A 67 4.11 0.54 10.01
C GLY A 67 5.14 1.02 8.99
N TYR A 68 6.36 0.49 9.04
CA TYR A 68 7.36 0.74 8.00
C TYR A 68 6.88 0.23 6.62
N SER A 69 6.33 -0.97 6.57
CA SER A 69 5.88 -1.58 5.31
C SER A 69 4.71 -0.82 4.70
N LEU A 70 3.78 -0.34 5.53
CA LEU A 70 2.66 0.50 5.12
C LEU A 70 3.16 1.83 4.54
N MET A 71 4.07 2.54 5.22
CA MET A 71 4.63 3.78 4.70
C MET A 71 5.47 3.55 3.43
N SER A 72 6.24 2.45 3.36
CA SER A 72 7.01 2.10 2.17
C SER A 72 6.11 1.70 0.98
N MET A 73 4.92 1.16 1.25
CA MET A 73 3.88 0.87 0.26
C MET A 73 3.25 2.16 -0.31
N LEU A 74 3.14 3.20 0.51
CA LEU A 74 2.68 4.54 0.12
C LEU A 74 3.79 5.38 -0.53
N GLY A 75 5.06 5.09 -0.22
CA GLY A 75 6.21 5.78 -0.80
C GLY A 75 6.64 5.27 -2.18
N GLY A 76 7.62 5.95 -2.77
CA GLY A 76 8.25 5.68 -4.06
C GLY A 76 9.47 4.76 -4.02
N GLN A 77 9.84 4.24 -2.84
CA GLN A 77 11.00 3.35 -2.71
C GLN A 77 10.86 2.12 -3.59
N ASN A 78 11.96 1.69 -4.23
CA ASN A 78 11.95 0.59 -5.21
C ASN A 78 10.98 0.84 -6.37
N HIS A 79 10.88 2.08 -6.85
CA HIS A 79 10.01 2.47 -7.97
C HIS A 79 8.52 2.16 -7.76
N ARG A 80 8.07 2.03 -6.52
CA ARG A 80 6.65 1.83 -6.20
C ARG A 80 5.84 3.06 -6.55
N ASP A 81 4.72 2.85 -7.19
CA ASP A 81 3.76 3.87 -7.62
C ASP A 81 2.35 3.27 -7.57
N TYR A 82 2.09 2.51 -6.50
CA TYR A 82 0.84 1.80 -6.23
C TYR A 82 -0.37 2.73 -6.12
N PHE A 83 -0.13 3.98 -5.74
CA PHE A 83 -1.18 4.95 -5.46
C PHE A 83 -0.95 6.27 -6.19
N LEU A 84 -2.05 6.92 -6.55
CA LEU A 84 -2.10 8.37 -6.76
C LEU A 84 -2.56 9.01 -5.45
N PHE A 85 -2.05 10.22 -5.17
CA PHE A 85 -2.30 10.97 -3.94
C PHE A 85 -3.15 12.19 -4.23
N ASP A 86 -4.11 12.48 -3.35
CA ASP A 86 -4.93 13.69 -3.42
C ASP A 86 -4.09 14.91 -3.01
N THR A 87 -3.24 14.71 -2.00
CA THR A 87 -2.28 15.70 -1.51
C THR A 87 -0.95 15.60 -2.27
N GLU A 88 -0.54 16.70 -2.91
CA GLU A 88 0.74 16.80 -3.62
C GLU A 88 1.94 16.61 -2.66
N GLY A 89 3.00 15.97 -3.14
CA GLY A 89 4.25 15.77 -2.38
C GLY A 89 4.22 14.64 -1.33
N LEU A 90 3.05 14.13 -0.97
CA LEU A 90 2.90 13.15 0.11
C LEU A 90 3.64 11.81 -0.18
N ARG A 91 3.71 11.39 -1.44
CA ARG A 91 4.51 10.22 -1.86
C ARG A 91 6.00 10.43 -1.57
N ASP A 92 6.53 11.62 -1.85
CA ASP A 92 7.95 11.93 -1.65
C ASP A 92 8.27 12.05 -0.17
N GLU A 93 7.33 12.58 0.62
CA GLU A 93 7.43 12.62 2.07
C GLU A 93 7.53 11.20 2.68
N PHE A 94 6.63 10.28 2.31
CA PHE A 94 6.74 8.88 2.73
C PHE A 94 8.05 8.23 2.28
N THR A 95 8.53 8.57 1.09
CA THR A 95 9.82 8.08 0.56
C THR A 95 10.99 8.56 1.41
N ALA A 96 11.01 9.84 1.76
CA ALA A 96 12.03 10.44 2.61
C ALA A 96 12.03 9.82 4.01
N ILE A 97 10.85 9.70 4.64
CA ILE A 97 10.69 9.05 5.95
C ILE A 97 11.26 7.63 5.93
N CYS A 98 10.90 6.83 4.92
CA CYS A 98 11.34 5.44 4.85
C CYS A 98 12.83 5.27 4.48
N SER A 99 13.46 6.30 3.91
CA SER A 99 14.88 6.30 3.55
C SER A 99 15.76 6.79 4.70
N ASN A 100 15.17 7.44 5.71
CA ASN A 100 15.85 7.76 6.94
C ASN A 100 16.15 6.48 7.76
N THR A 101 17.41 6.29 8.15
CA THR A 101 17.90 5.10 8.88
C THR A 101 18.23 5.38 10.35
N HIS A 102 18.23 6.64 10.80
CA HIS A 102 18.71 7.01 12.13
C HIS A 102 17.55 7.23 13.13
N ASP A 103 16.54 8.01 12.76
CA ASP A 103 15.48 8.52 13.64
C ASP A 103 14.08 8.29 13.06
N ARG A 104 13.94 7.34 12.13
CA ARG A 104 12.66 7.04 11.48
C ARG A 104 11.58 6.60 12.48
N ASP A 105 10.47 7.32 12.48
CA ASP A 105 9.26 6.95 13.20
C ASP A 105 8.37 6.03 12.37
N ASN A 106 8.43 4.72 12.64
CA ASN A 106 7.61 3.70 11.96
C ASN A 106 6.10 3.81 12.26
N TYR A 107 5.68 4.75 13.12
CA TYR A 107 4.30 4.94 13.56
C TYR A 107 3.70 6.27 13.03
N LEU A 108 4.47 7.06 12.26
CA LEU A 108 4.07 8.40 11.85
C LEU A 108 2.77 8.42 11.05
N TRP A 109 2.54 7.42 10.20
CA TRP A 109 1.27 7.19 9.49
C TRP A 109 0.05 7.23 10.39
N LYS A 110 0.13 6.68 11.59
CA LYS A 110 -0.98 6.63 12.53
C LYS A 110 -1.21 7.97 13.22
N LYS A 111 -0.16 8.78 13.35
CA LYS A 111 -0.20 10.06 14.05
C LYS A 111 -0.73 11.18 13.17
N LEU A 112 -0.37 11.18 11.88
CA LEU A 112 -0.56 12.34 11.01
C LEU A 112 -1.40 12.06 9.76
N TYR A 113 -1.32 10.85 9.19
CA TYR A 113 -1.77 10.65 7.80
C TYR A 113 -3.04 9.79 7.65
N LEU A 114 -3.73 9.42 8.73
CA LEU A 114 -4.92 8.54 8.65
C LEU A 114 -6.03 9.08 7.73
N ASN A 115 -6.19 10.40 7.66
CA ASN A 115 -7.22 11.05 6.85
C ASN A 115 -6.77 11.39 5.42
N GLU A 116 -5.49 11.19 5.10
CA GLU A 116 -4.98 11.41 3.75
C GLU A 116 -5.57 10.39 2.78
N LYS A 117 -5.83 10.83 1.56
CA LYS A 117 -6.55 10.06 0.55
C LYS A 117 -5.64 9.62 -0.58
N VAL A 118 -5.84 8.38 -0.99
CA VAL A 118 -5.18 7.77 -2.13
C VAL A 118 -6.18 7.04 -3.01
N CYS A 119 -5.87 6.86 -4.28
CA CYS A 119 -6.56 5.92 -5.16
C CYS A 119 -5.55 4.97 -5.80
N ILE A 120 -5.99 3.76 -6.14
CA ILE A 120 -5.11 2.77 -6.77
C ILE A 120 -4.67 3.33 -8.13
N ASN A 121 -3.37 3.26 -8.43
CA ASN A 121 -2.87 3.68 -9.72
C ASN A 121 -3.51 2.81 -10.82
N PRO A 122 -4.21 3.40 -11.81
CA PRO A 122 -4.96 2.66 -12.83
C PRO A 122 -4.15 1.62 -13.60
N LYS A 123 -2.82 1.72 -13.65
CA LYS A 123 -1.97 0.71 -14.28
C LYS A 123 -2.06 -0.69 -13.64
N TYR A 124 -2.53 -0.77 -12.39
CA TYR A 124 -2.78 -2.03 -11.69
C TYR A 124 -4.19 -2.58 -11.91
N ILE A 125 -5.04 -1.87 -12.64
CA ILE A 125 -6.39 -2.29 -13.01
C ILE A 125 -6.33 -2.89 -14.42
N LYS A 126 -6.96 -4.06 -14.62
CA LYS A 126 -7.04 -4.66 -15.94
C LYS A 126 -7.85 -3.76 -16.87
N SER A 127 -7.29 -3.48 -18.05
CA SER A 127 -8.07 -2.94 -19.16
C SER A 127 -9.14 -3.96 -19.52
N SER A 128 -10.41 -3.54 -19.45
CA SER A 128 -11.53 -4.32 -19.99
C SER A 128 -11.46 -4.41 -21.51
#